data_AF-A0AAE0BQA1-F1
#
_entry.id   AF-A0AAE0BQA1-F1
#
_cell.length_a   1.000
_cell.length_b   1.000
_cell.length_c   1.000
_cell.angle_alpha   90.00
_cell.angle_beta   90.00
_cell.angle_gamma   90.00
#
_symmetry.space_group_name_H-M   'P 1'
#
loop_
_entity.id
_entity.type
_entity.pdbx_description
1 polymer ?
#
loop_
_entity_poly.entity_id
_entity_poly.type
_entity_poly.pdbx_seq_one_letter_code
_entity_poly.pdbx_strand_id
1 'polypeptide(L)'
;MDLSVSTSHSQSLVDLPDSAILGIMFCLEAEDLARFGTLNHRLKRISGDLRLWEYICLRLWPGCRVELYNGDWARLCRSRKALPAAFPKLKDRVSLQQASAGADGQSDLDQVAFEDVMHVVFSIGVLMARDERKNVARSLEYADYSQTFVELLKASPTCMVKFFRDTREIMDDYDFWGLGYVRWQDMPWRRSAIEFTMEIIRPGQLGPKLCGAQAALYGALTQDIDAAIRSAQEESADLMVAVPLGMPRSHWWYFLTPTFVGQRC
;
A
#
# COMPACT_ATOMS: atom_id res chain seq x y z
N MET A 1 20.52 -64.16 30.93
CA MET A 1 21.00 -63.01 30.13
C MET A 1 19.84 -62.06 30.06
N ASP A 2 19.78 -61.11 30.99
CA ASP A 2 18.72 -60.12 31.08
C ASP A 2 19.02 -59.00 30.09
N LEU A 3 18.21 -58.91 29.03
CA LEU A 3 18.18 -57.79 28.12
C LEU A 3 17.45 -56.65 28.82
N SER A 4 18.19 -55.82 29.56
CA SER A 4 17.68 -54.56 30.10
C SER A 4 17.31 -53.63 28.94
N VAL A 5 16.02 -53.59 28.61
CA VAL A 5 15.45 -52.64 27.66
C VAL A 5 15.59 -51.24 28.26
N SER A 6 16.57 -50.46 27.78
CA SER A 6 16.64 -49.03 28.08
C SER A 6 15.35 -48.38 27.59
N THR A 7 14.47 -48.03 28.52
CA THR A 7 13.29 -47.22 28.25
C THR A 7 13.76 -45.86 27.78
N SER A 8 13.70 -45.62 26.47
CA SER A 8 13.93 -44.30 25.89
C SER A 8 12.93 -43.34 26.52
N HIS A 9 13.38 -42.51 27.46
CA HIS A 9 12.58 -41.41 27.97
C HIS A 9 12.32 -40.45 26.80
N SER A 10 11.10 -40.52 26.26
CA SER A 10 10.62 -39.55 25.28
C SER A 10 10.54 -38.21 25.98
N GLN A 11 11.55 -37.36 25.77
CA GLN A 11 11.52 -35.98 26.26
C GLN A 11 10.35 -35.26 25.57
N SER A 12 9.43 -34.74 26.36
CA SER A 12 8.33 -33.92 25.87
C SER A 12 8.84 -32.51 25.55
N LEU A 13 8.19 -31.84 24.61
CA LEU A 13 8.41 -30.41 24.35
C LEU A 13 8.22 -29.56 25.63
N VAL A 14 7.35 -30.02 26.53
CA VAL A 14 7.08 -29.38 27.83
C VAL A 14 8.25 -29.55 28.81
N ASP A 15 9.19 -30.45 28.55
CA ASP A 15 10.36 -30.66 29.42
C ASP A 15 11.54 -29.76 29.01
N LEU A 16 11.49 -29.12 27.83
CA LEU A 16 12.54 -28.21 27.36
C LEU A 16 12.56 -26.91 28.19
N PRO A 17 13.72 -26.26 28.35
CA PRO A 17 13.80 -24.94 29.00
C PRO A 17 13.11 -23.86 28.15
N ASP A 18 12.61 -22.80 28.82
CA ASP A 18 11.87 -21.69 28.16
C ASP A 18 12.68 -21.07 27.00
N SER A 19 14.00 -20.97 27.14
CA SER A 19 14.89 -20.44 26.10
C SER A 19 14.93 -21.31 24.83
N ALA A 20 14.90 -22.63 24.98
CA ALA A 20 14.85 -23.54 23.83
C ALA A 20 13.49 -23.49 23.12
N ILE A 21 12.40 -23.43 23.90
CA ILE A 21 11.05 -23.27 23.36
C ILE A 21 10.94 -21.94 22.61
N LEU A 22 11.45 -20.85 23.18
CA LEU A 22 11.47 -19.54 22.54
C LEU A 22 12.30 -19.56 21.24
N GLY A 23 13.46 -20.22 21.24
CA GLY A 23 14.28 -20.45 20.04
C GLY A 23 13.52 -21.16 18.92
N ILE A 24 12.73 -22.19 19.26
CA ILE A 24 11.84 -22.88 18.31
C ILE A 24 10.75 -21.93 17.81
N MET A 25 10.15 -21.14 18.71
CA MET A 25 9.10 -20.19 18.37
C MET A 25 9.55 -19.11 17.37
N PHE A 26 10.81 -18.66 17.42
CA PHE A 26 11.36 -17.73 16.43
C PHE A 26 11.37 -18.29 14.99
N CYS A 27 11.32 -19.61 14.83
CA CYS A 27 11.24 -20.27 13.54
C CYS A 27 9.79 -20.45 13.03
N LEU A 28 8.79 -20.22 13.86
CA LEU A 28 7.38 -20.43 13.52
C LEU A 28 6.77 -19.20 12.84
N GLU A 29 5.71 -19.44 12.07
CA GLU A 29 4.87 -18.37 11.55
C GLU A 29 3.91 -17.84 12.62
N ALA A 30 3.41 -16.62 12.44
CA ALA A 30 2.49 -15.98 13.38
C ALA A 30 1.21 -16.80 13.64
N GLU A 31 0.73 -17.55 12.64
CA GLU A 31 -0.45 -18.42 12.77
C GLU A 31 -0.18 -19.63 13.64
N ASP A 32 0.96 -20.28 13.43
CA ASP A 32 1.38 -21.42 14.23
C ASP A 32 1.67 -20.99 15.66
N LEU A 33 2.25 -19.80 15.88
CA LEU A 33 2.46 -19.25 17.22
C LEU A 33 1.15 -18.98 17.96
N ALA A 34 0.14 -18.43 17.26
CA ALA A 34 -1.17 -18.23 17.84
C ALA A 34 -1.81 -19.57 18.26
N ARG A 35 -1.64 -20.63 17.45
CA ARG A 35 -2.08 -21.99 17.79
C ARG A 35 -1.27 -22.60 18.93
N PHE A 36 0.04 -22.38 18.96
CA PHE A 36 0.93 -22.90 20.00
C PHE A 36 0.57 -22.35 21.39
N GLY A 37 0.15 -21.08 21.44
CA GLY A 37 -0.31 -20.42 22.65
C GLY A 37 -1.64 -20.96 23.22
N THR A 38 -2.39 -21.78 22.48
CA THR A 38 -3.63 -22.40 23.00
C THR A 38 -3.42 -23.75 23.67
N LEU A 39 -2.25 -24.38 23.48
CA LEU A 39 -1.98 -25.74 23.94
C LEU A 39 -1.83 -25.85 25.47
N ASN A 40 -1.12 -24.91 26.11
CA ASN A 40 -1.03 -24.85 27.57
C ASN A 40 -0.65 -23.44 28.08
N HIS A 41 -0.80 -23.20 29.39
CA HIS A 41 -0.53 -21.89 29.99
C HIS A 41 0.93 -21.44 29.88
N ARG A 42 1.89 -22.38 29.98
CA ARG A 42 3.32 -22.07 29.88
C ARG A 42 3.67 -21.57 28.47
N LEU A 43 3.20 -22.27 27.44
CA LEU A 43 3.37 -21.92 26.04
C LEU A 43 2.66 -20.62 25.71
N LYS A 44 1.44 -20.39 26.23
CA LYS A 44 0.74 -19.10 26.10
C LYS A 44 1.58 -17.93 26.61
N ARG A 45 2.25 -18.11 27.76
CA ARG A 45 3.13 -17.10 28.36
C ARG A 45 4.36 -16.85 27.48
N ILE A 46 5.03 -17.90 27.01
CA ILE A 46 6.22 -17.77 26.16
C ILE A 46 5.86 -17.20 24.77
N SER A 47 4.77 -17.65 24.16
CA SER A 47 4.26 -17.10 22.90
C SER A 47 3.75 -15.66 23.03
N GLY A 48 3.55 -15.17 24.26
CA GLY A 48 3.23 -13.78 24.55
C GLY A 48 4.46 -12.88 24.68
N ASP A 49 5.67 -13.42 24.49
CA ASP A 49 6.91 -12.63 24.58
C ASP A 49 6.93 -11.51 23.53
N LEU A 50 7.21 -10.29 23.99
CA LEU A 50 7.17 -9.09 23.15
C LEU A 50 8.24 -9.13 22.04
N ARG A 51 9.44 -9.64 22.36
CA ARG A 51 10.58 -9.69 21.43
C ARG A 51 10.35 -10.68 20.30
N LEU A 52 9.61 -11.76 20.59
CA LEU A 52 9.19 -12.72 19.58
C LEU A 52 8.30 -12.04 18.53
N TRP A 53 7.26 -11.33 18.96
CA TRP A 53 6.35 -10.64 18.04
C TRP A 53 7.02 -9.47 17.32
N GLU A 54 7.89 -8.72 17.99
CA GLU A 54 8.72 -7.69 17.39
C GLU A 54 9.55 -8.25 16.22
N TYR A 55 10.31 -9.33 16.48
CA TYR A 55 11.11 -9.99 15.45
C TYR A 55 10.28 -10.43 14.25
N ILE A 56 9.10 -11.04 14.50
CA ILE A 56 8.21 -11.50 13.42
C ILE A 56 7.70 -10.32 12.61
N CYS A 57 7.28 -9.24 13.27
CA CYS A 57 6.76 -8.06 12.59
C CYS A 57 7.84 -7.39 11.74
N LEU A 58 9.04 -7.18 12.30
CA LEU A 58 10.15 -6.55 11.57
C LEU A 58 10.64 -7.43 10.41
N ARG A 59 10.62 -8.76 10.56
CA ARG A 59 10.94 -9.70 9.47
C ARG A 59 9.92 -9.63 8.33
N LEU A 60 8.63 -9.53 8.65
CA LEU A 60 7.56 -9.46 7.65
C LEU A 60 7.43 -8.06 7.02
N TRP A 61 7.68 -7.02 7.82
CA TRP A 61 7.47 -5.61 7.50
C TRP A 61 8.58 -4.75 8.14
N PRO A 62 9.73 -4.58 7.45
CA PRO A 62 10.87 -3.87 8.01
C PRO A 62 10.61 -2.41 8.41
N GLY A 63 9.60 -1.76 7.81
CA GLY A 63 9.21 -0.37 8.09
C GLY A 63 8.02 -0.21 9.03
N CYS A 64 7.56 -1.28 9.69
CA CYS A 64 6.37 -1.20 10.53
C CYS A 64 6.59 -0.39 11.82
N ARG A 65 5.51 0.26 12.28
CA ARG A 65 5.51 1.19 13.42
C ARG A 65 4.58 0.70 14.53
N VAL A 66 5.14 0.24 15.63
CA VAL A 66 4.36 -0.33 16.75
C VAL A 66 3.65 0.74 17.59
N GLU A 67 4.04 2.02 17.42
CA GLU A 67 3.47 3.15 18.15
C GLU A 67 1.96 3.29 17.88
N LEU A 68 1.52 2.94 16.66
CA LEU A 68 0.10 2.90 16.27
C LEU A 68 -0.74 1.92 17.10
N TYR A 69 -0.07 0.96 17.74
CA TYR A 69 -0.67 -0.12 18.52
C TYR A 69 -0.26 -0.06 20.00
N ASN A 70 0.20 1.11 20.48
CA ASN A 70 0.65 1.32 21.86
C ASN A 70 1.76 0.33 22.30
N GLY A 71 2.65 -0.07 21.38
CA GLY A 71 3.71 -1.02 21.68
C GLY A 71 3.29 -2.51 21.59
N ASP A 72 2.04 -2.83 21.23
CA ASP A 72 1.57 -4.22 21.09
C ASP A 72 1.89 -4.78 19.69
N TRP A 73 3.06 -5.42 19.58
CA TRP A 73 3.51 -6.10 18.35
C TRP A 73 2.59 -7.23 17.90
N ALA A 74 1.98 -7.96 18.83
CA ALA A 74 1.07 -9.05 18.48
C ALA A 74 -0.21 -8.50 17.84
N ARG A 75 -0.73 -7.37 18.34
CA ARG A 75 -1.87 -6.66 17.75
C ARG A 75 -1.52 -6.07 16.39
N LEU A 76 -0.35 -5.46 16.24
CA LEU A 76 0.15 -5.00 14.93
C LEU A 76 0.16 -6.15 13.92
N CYS A 77 0.74 -7.30 14.30
CA CYS A 77 0.80 -8.47 13.42
C CYS A 77 -0.58 -8.94 12.97
N ARG A 78 -1.52 -9.10 13.90
CA ARG A 78 -2.90 -9.51 13.59
C ARG A 78 -3.62 -8.50 12.71
N SER A 79 -3.47 -7.20 13.01
CA SER A 79 -4.09 -6.14 12.22
C SER A 79 -3.55 -6.11 10.79
N ARG A 80 -2.24 -6.19 10.59
CA ARG A 80 -1.63 -6.21 9.25
C ARG A 80 -1.91 -7.49 8.47
N LYS A 81 -2.00 -8.66 9.14
CA LYS A 81 -2.42 -9.92 8.48
C LYS A 81 -3.86 -9.89 7.99
N ALA A 82 -4.73 -9.12 8.63
CA ALA A 82 -6.12 -8.93 8.19
C ALA A 82 -6.25 -7.97 6.99
N LEU A 83 -5.15 -7.31 6.59
CA LEU A 83 -5.08 -6.44 5.42
C LEU A 83 -4.55 -7.22 4.21
N PRO A 84 -4.80 -6.73 2.99
CA PRO A 84 -4.23 -7.31 1.78
C PRO A 84 -2.70 -7.29 1.88
N ALA A 85 -2.03 -8.40 1.59
CA ALA A 85 -0.60 -8.56 1.85
C ALA A 85 0.30 -7.49 1.20
N ALA A 86 -0.16 -6.91 0.08
CA ALA A 86 0.53 -5.80 -0.59
C ALA A 86 0.41 -4.46 0.16
N PHE A 87 -0.69 -4.22 0.87
CA PHE A 87 -0.98 -2.91 1.47
C PHE A 87 0.07 -2.47 2.51
N PRO A 88 0.45 -3.28 3.52
CA PRO A 88 1.48 -2.88 4.48
C PRO A 88 2.82 -2.56 3.83
N LYS A 89 3.24 -3.37 2.83
CA LYS A 89 4.49 -3.14 2.10
C LYS A 89 4.49 -1.82 1.33
N LEU A 90 3.37 -1.54 0.67
CA LEU A 90 3.15 -0.31 -0.08
C LEU A 90 3.19 0.91 0.85
N LYS A 91 2.46 0.86 1.97
CA LYS A 91 2.50 1.91 3.00
C LYS A 91 3.92 2.15 3.51
N ASP A 92 4.62 1.09 3.92
CA ASP A 92 5.96 1.20 4.50
C ASP A 92 6.94 1.84 3.51
N ARG A 93 6.78 1.60 2.19
CA ARG A 93 7.57 2.27 1.14
C ARG A 93 7.38 3.78 1.15
N VAL A 94 6.16 4.28 1.36
CA VAL A 94 5.89 5.73 1.45
C VAL A 94 6.54 6.34 2.69
N SER A 95 6.43 5.66 3.83
CA SER A 95 7.07 6.11 5.08
C SER A 95 8.60 6.14 4.97
N LEU A 96 9.21 5.16 4.29
CA LEU A 96 10.65 5.13 4.04
C LEU A 96 11.11 6.28 3.13
N GLN A 97 10.35 6.60 2.08
CA GLN A 97 10.64 7.74 1.21
C GLN A 97 10.53 9.06 1.96
N GLN A 98 9.50 9.22 2.80
CA GLN A 98 9.36 10.42 3.64
C GLN A 98 10.52 10.57 4.64
N ALA A 99 10.94 9.47 5.27
CA ALA A 99 12.07 9.48 6.19
C ALA A 99 13.39 9.85 5.49
N SER A 100 13.57 9.39 4.26
CA SER A 100 14.76 9.69 3.44
C SER A 100 14.80 11.17 3.06
N ALA A 101 13.68 11.75 2.61
CA ALA A 101 13.57 13.20 2.34
C ALA A 101 13.88 14.06 3.58
N GLY A 102 13.44 13.63 4.77
CA GLY A 102 13.70 14.37 6.01
C GLY A 102 15.16 14.37 6.47
N ALA A 103 15.96 13.37 6.08
CA ALA A 103 17.34 13.22 6.54
C ALA A 103 18.31 14.18 5.85
N ASP A 104 18.08 14.47 4.56
CA ASP A 104 19.01 15.25 3.74
C ASP A 104 18.82 16.78 3.84
N GLY A 105 17.85 17.23 4.66
CA GLY A 105 17.49 18.65 4.76
C GLY A 105 16.91 19.24 3.46
N GLN A 106 16.73 18.40 2.44
CA GLN A 106 16.07 18.74 1.19
C GLN A 106 14.56 18.64 1.39
N SER A 107 13.88 19.76 1.14
CA SER A 107 12.42 19.85 1.29
C SER A 107 11.65 19.01 0.28
N ASP A 108 12.27 18.60 -0.83
CA ASP A 108 11.58 18.01 -1.97
C ASP A 108 12.14 16.63 -2.28
N LEU A 109 11.25 15.66 -2.44
CA LEU A 109 11.62 14.35 -2.99
C LEU A 109 12.22 14.54 -4.40
N ASP A 110 13.07 13.62 -4.82
CA ASP A 110 13.36 13.55 -6.25
C ASP A 110 12.10 13.10 -7.03
N GLN A 111 12.00 13.51 -8.30
CA GLN A 111 10.82 13.23 -9.12
C GLN A 111 10.59 11.72 -9.32
N VAL A 112 11.65 10.91 -9.35
CA VAL A 112 11.58 9.46 -9.58
C VAL A 112 10.98 8.76 -8.36
N ALA A 113 11.44 9.14 -7.16
CA ALA A 113 10.90 8.70 -5.88
C ALA A 113 9.44 9.14 -5.71
N PHE A 114 9.08 10.34 -6.17
CA PHE A 114 7.70 10.79 -6.15
C PHE A 114 6.80 9.97 -7.09
N GLU A 115 7.27 9.66 -8.30
CA GLU A 115 6.55 8.80 -9.24
C GLU A 115 6.32 7.38 -8.67
N ASP A 116 7.33 6.83 -8.00
CA ASP A 116 7.22 5.58 -7.24
C ASP A 116 6.12 5.63 -6.17
N VAL A 117 6.01 6.75 -5.44
CA VAL A 117 4.93 6.96 -4.47
C VAL A 117 3.58 7.01 -5.17
N MET A 118 3.48 7.65 -6.34
CA MET A 118 2.21 7.70 -7.09
C MET A 118 1.79 6.32 -7.62
N HIS A 119 2.74 5.47 -8.02
CA HIS A 119 2.46 4.05 -8.31
C HIS A 119 1.93 3.29 -7.09
N VAL A 120 2.47 3.59 -5.90
CA VAL A 120 1.97 3.03 -4.64
C VAL A 120 0.53 3.48 -4.38
N VAL A 121 0.23 4.77 -4.54
CA VAL A 121 -1.12 5.33 -4.39
C VAL A 121 -2.10 4.64 -5.34
N PHE A 122 -1.73 4.50 -6.61
CA PHE A 122 -2.50 3.76 -7.59
C PHE A 122 -2.77 2.33 -7.12
N SER A 123 -1.73 1.59 -6.73
CA SER A 123 -1.84 0.20 -6.30
C SER A 123 -2.75 0.03 -5.07
N ILE A 124 -2.62 0.93 -4.08
CA ILE A 124 -3.51 0.95 -2.90
C ILE A 124 -4.95 1.23 -3.32
N GLY A 125 -5.16 2.21 -4.21
CA GLY A 125 -6.49 2.54 -4.73
C GLY A 125 -7.16 1.37 -5.43
N VAL A 126 -6.44 0.64 -6.29
CA VAL A 126 -6.93 -0.58 -6.95
C VAL A 126 -7.29 -1.66 -5.94
N LEU A 127 -6.43 -1.89 -4.94
CA LEU A 127 -6.72 -2.86 -3.87
C LEU A 127 -7.99 -2.48 -3.10
N MET A 128 -8.15 -1.20 -2.77
CA MET A 128 -9.32 -0.70 -2.06
C MET A 128 -10.61 -0.79 -2.89
N ALA A 129 -10.53 -0.76 -4.22
CA ALA A 129 -11.69 -0.82 -5.08
C ALA A 129 -12.28 -2.26 -5.24
N ARG A 130 -11.49 -3.31 -5.01
CA ARG A 130 -11.86 -4.73 -5.16
C ARG A 130 -12.64 -5.34 -3.97
N ASP A 131 -13.62 -4.66 -3.39
CA ASP A 131 -14.46 -5.13 -2.26
C ASP A 131 -13.80 -5.21 -0.86
N GLU A 132 -12.48 -5.00 -0.73
CA GLU A 132 -11.80 -4.93 0.58
C GLU A 132 -11.87 -3.53 1.23
N ARG A 133 -12.51 -2.57 0.55
CA ARG A 133 -12.56 -1.14 0.92
C ARG A 133 -12.94 -0.90 2.38
N LYS A 134 -13.97 -1.60 2.86
CA LYS A 134 -14.57 -1.30 4.17
C LYS A 134 -13.65 -1.67 5.33
N ASN A 135 -12.88 -2.74 5.20
CA ASN A 135 -11.97 -3.20 6.25
C ASN A 135 -10.68 -2.38 6.23
N VAL A 136 -10.11 -2.16 5.03
CA VAL A 136 -8.89 -1.36 4.88
C VAL A 136 -9.13 0.09 5.28
N ALA A 137 -10.19 0.75 4.77
CA ALA A 137 -10.45 2.16 5.03
C ALA A 137 -10.74 2.48 6.51
N ARG A 138 -11.21 1.50 7.29
CA ARG A 138 -11.46 1.65 8.74
C ARG A 138 -10.25 1.27 9.59
N SER A 139 -9.19 0.75 8.98
CA SER A 139 -8.00 0.33 9.71
C SER A 139 -7.17 1.53 10.18
N LEU A 140 -6.49 1.36 11.33
CA LEU A 140 -5.50 2.32 11.81
C LEU A 140 -4.36 2.50 10.79
N GLU A 141 -4.02 1.44 10.06
CA GLU A 141 -2.97 1.46 9.06
C GLU A 141 -3.31 2.41 7.90
N TYR A 142 -4.56 2.42 7.43
CA TYR A 142 -5.01 3.33 6.39
C TYR A 142 -5.11 4.78 6.86
N ALA A 143 -5.56 5.00 8.09
CA ALA A 143 -5.57 6.34 8.69
C ALA A 143 -4.14 6.93 8.77
N ASP A 144 -3.19 6.14 9.25
CA ASP A 144 -1.78 6.54 9.33
C ASP A 144 -1.14 6.69 7.95
N TYR A 145 -1.45 5.81 6.99
CA TYR A 145 -1.04 5.98 5.58
C TYR A 145 -1.54 7.30 5.01
N SER A 146 -2.83 7.62 5.19
CA SER A 146 -3.44 8.84 4.67
C SER A 146 -2.79 10.08 5.28
N GLN A 147 -2.47 10.04 6.58
CA GLN A 147 -1.72 11.09 7.27
C GLN A 147 -0.31 11.25 6.73
N THR A 148 0.45 10.17 6.64
CA THR A 148 1.80 10.14 6.10
C THR A 148 1.82 10.72 4.68
N PHE A 149 0.89 10.29 3.82
CA PHE A 149 0.80 10.74 2.44
C PHE A 149 0.43 12.23 2.34
N VAL A 150 -0.51 12.73 3.15
CA VAL A 150 -0.84 14.17 3.15
C VAL A 150 0.34 15.02 3.61
N GLU A 151 1.08 14.60 4.65
CA GLU A 151 2.28 15.32 5.06
C GLU A 151 3.36 15.31 3.98
N LEU A 152 3.48 14.21 3.24
CA LEU A 152 4.36 14.15 2.07
C LEU A 152 3.95 15.16 0.99
N LEU A 153 2.66 15.22 0.66
CA LEU A 153 2.15 16.20 -0.33
C LEU A 153 2.33 17.65 0.11
N LYS A 154 2.32 17.93 1.42
CA LYS A 154 2.61 19.25 1.97
C LYS A 154 4.09 19.61 1.84
N ALA A 155 4.98 18.63 2.07
CA ALA A 155 6.42 18.81 1.97
C ALA A 155 6.89 18.95 0.51
N SER A 156 6.25 18.24 -0.42
CA SER A 156 6.68 18.15 -1.83
C SER A 156 5.62 18.67 -2.82
N PRO A 157 5.16 19.93 -2.72
CA PRO A 157 4.13 20.47 -3.60
C PRO A 157 4.61 20.60 -5.06
N THR A 158 5.90 20.88 -5.25
CA THR A 158 6.57 21.02 -6.55
C THR A 158 6.58 19.70 -7.31
N CYS A 159 6.92 18.59 -6.67
CA CYS A 159 6.85 17.24 -7.26
C CYS A 159 5.42 16.88 -7.69
N MET A 160 4.41 17.19 -6.86
CA MET A 160 3.02 16.92 -7.20
C MET A 160 2.60 17.73 -8.43
N VAL A 161 2.84 19.04 -8.43
CA VAL A 161 2.53 19.91 -9.59
C VAL A 161 3.26 19.43 -10.85
N LYS A 162 4.53 19.02 -10.73
CA LYS A 162 5.27 18.44 -11.84
C LYS A 162 4.65 17.15 -12.32
N PHE A 163 4.27 16.23 -11.44
CA PHE A 163 3.59 14.99 -11.81
C PHE A 163 2.28 15.26 -12.57
N PHE A 164 1.48 16.25 -12.16
CA PHE A 164 0.29 16.69 -12.89
C PHE A 164 0.63 17.20 -14.30
N ARG A 165 1.65 18.07 -14.42
CA ARG A 165 2.10 18.61 -15.71
C ARG A 165 2.63 17.52 -16.63
N ASP A 166 3.52 16.67 -16.14
CA ASP A 166 4.06 15.54 -16.90
C ASP A 166 2.93 14.59 -17.36
N THR A 167 1.89 14.43 -16.53
CA THR A 167 0.70 13.65 -16.90
C THR A 167 -0.13 14.34 -17.99
N ARG A 168 -0.22 15.67 -17.97
CA ARG A 168 -0.88 16.46 -19.02
C ARG A 168 -0.10 16.41 -20.34
N GLU A 169 1.22 16.50 -20.27
CA GLU A 169 2.14 16.51 -21.43
C GLU A 169 2.15 15.18 -22.19
N ILE A 170 1.86 14.05 -21.54
CA ILE A 170 1.67 12.74 -22.21
C ILE A 170 0.62 12.80 -23.33
N MET A 171 -0.37 13.69 -23.22
CA MET A 171 -1.41 13.89 -24.23
C MET A 171 -0.99 14.85 -25.35
N ASP A 172 0.14 15.53 -25.23
CA ASP A 172 0.69 16.39 -26.29
C ASP A 172 1.76 15.64 -27.11
N ASP A 173 2.29 14.52 -26.58
CA ASP A 173 3.22 13.61 -27.25
C ASP A 173 2.52 12.74 -28.31
N TYR A 174 2.09 13.39 -29.40
CA TYR A 174 1.49 12.76 -30.57
C TYR A 174 2.55 12.46 -31.64
N ASP A 175 2.73 11.17 -31.96
CA ASP A 175 3.57 10.77 -33.08
C ASP A 175 2.75 10.82 -34.38
N PHE A 176 2.93 11.93 -35.09
CA PHE A 176 2.34 12.17 -36.40
C PHE A 176 2.68 11.09 -37.43
N TRP A 177 3.82 10.42 -37.28
CA TRP A 177 4.30 9.38 -38.19
C TRP A 177 3.99 7.96 -37.72
N GLY A 178 3.81 7.78 -36.40
CA GLY A 178 3.56 6.51 -35.71
C GLY A 178 2.09 6.14 -35.51
N LEU A 179 1.15 6.90 -36.08
CA LEU A 179 -0.30 6.67 -36.02
C LEU A 179 -0.92 6.82 -34.61
N GLY A 180 -0.38 7.68 -33.74
CA GLY A 180 -1.05 7.99 -32.47
C GLY A 180 -0.14 8.50 -31.33
N TYR A 181 -0.70 8.49 -30.12
CA TYR A 181 -0.03 8.94 -28.90
C TYR A 181 0.99 7.90 -28.39
N VAL A 182 2.26 8.28 -28.28
CA VAL A 182 3.37 7.37 -27.94
C VAL A 182 3.27 6.84 -26.51
N ARG A 183 2.88 7.72 -25.58
CA ARG A 183 2.91 7.44 -24.13
C ARG A 183 1.53 7.21 -23.53
N TRP A 184 0.50 7.05 -24.37
CA TRP A 184 -0.89 6.94 -23.92
C TRP A 184 -1.12 5.82 -22.90
N GLN A 185 -0.36 4.73 -22.98
CA GLN A 185 -0.42 3.61 -22.04
C GLN A 185 -0.13 3.99 -20.57
N ASP A 186 0.59 5.10 -20.34
CA ASP A 186 0.87 5.60 -18.99
C ASP A 186 -0.26 6.48 -18.44
N MET A 187 -1.04 7.08 -19.33
CA MET A 187 -2.13 8.00 -18.97
C MET A 187 -3.14 7.38 -17.99
N PRO A 188 -3.59 6.12 -18.20
CA PRO A 188 -4.41 5.39 -17.27
C PRO A 188 -3.93 5.46 -15.81
N TRP A 189 -2.82 4.79 -15.50
CA TRP A 189 -2.43 4.62 -14.10
C TRP A 189 -2.12 5.97 -13.43
N ARG A 190 -1.57 6.94 -14.18
CA ARG A 190 -1.28 8.30 -13.68
C ARG A 190 -2.54 9.05 -13.31
N ARG A 191 -3.55 9.07 -14.19
CA ARG A 191 -4.82 9.75 -13.90
C ARG A 191 -5.56 9.11 -12.74
N SER A 192 -5.52 7.78 -12.63
CA SER A 192 -6.11 7.07 -11.49
C SER A 192 -5.36 7.35 -10.19
N ALA A 193 -4.02 7.40 -10.22
CA ALA A 193 -3.23 7.82 -9.06
C ALA A 193 -3.62 9.22 -8.57
N ILE A 194 -3.85 10.15 -9.52
CA ILE A 194 -4.37 11.49 -9.24
C ILE A 194 -5.76 11.40 -8.60
N GLU A 195 -6.71 10.63 -9.15
CA GLU A 195 -8.05 10.51 -8.57
C GLU A 195 -8.01 9.92 -7.16
N PHE A 196 -7.24 8.85 -6.95
CA PHE A 196 -7.05 8.27 -5.62
C PHE A 196 -6.42 9.27 -4.64
N THR A 197 -5.48 10.08 -5.10
CA THR A 197 -4.94 11.18 -4.30
C THR A 197 -6.04 12.18 -3.93
N MET A 198 -6.85 12.60 -4.90
CA MET A 198 -7.98 13.51 -4.68
C MET A 198 -9.02 12.92 -3.71
N GLU A 199 -9.23 11.60 -3.71
CA GLU A 199 -10.08 10.90 -2.75
C GLU A 199 -9.48 10.90 -1.33
N ILE A 200 -8.17 10.65 -1.19
CA ILE A 200 -7.48 10.64 0.11
C ILE A 200 -7.54 12.03 0.78
N ILE A 201 -7.36 13.10 -0.01
CA ILE A 201 -7.36 14.49 0.50
C ILE A 201 -8.77 15.09 0.65
N ARG A 202 -9.81 14.41 0.15
CA ARG A 202 -11.18 14.97 0.09
C ARG A 202 -11.69 15.26 1.52
N PRO A 203 -12.27 16.44 1.78
CA PRO A 203 -12.86 16.73 3.07
C PRO A 203 -14.09 15.85 3.27
N GLY A 204 -14.10 14.94 4.26
CA GLY A 204 -15.34 14.19 4.51
C GLY A 204 -15.35 13.11 5.57
N GLN A 205 -14.24 12.46 5.94
CA GLN A 205 -14.28 11.46 7.01
C GLN A 205 -12.86 11.17 7.50
N LEU A 206 -12.49 11.74 8.64
CA LEU A 206 -11.28 11.39 9.43
C LEU A 206 -9.90 11.64 8.79
N GLY A 207 -9.84 12.10 7.54
CA GLY A 207 -8.60 12.36 6.82
C GLY A 207 -7.94 13.71 7.18
N PRO A 208 -6.60 13.80 7.08
CA PRO A 208 -5.86 15.05 7.19
C PRO A 208 -6.16 15.96 6.00
N LYS A 209 -6.23 17.27 6.25
CA LYS A 209 -6.56 18.26 5.22
C LYS A 209 -5.28 18.89 4.66
N LEU A 210 -5.21 18.99 3.34
CA LEU A 210 -4.32 19.94 2.68
C LEU A 210 -4.80 21.38 2.91
N CYS A 211 -3.91 22.35 2.74
CA CYS A 211 -4.32 23.75 2.79
C CYS A 211 -5.26 24.07 1.61
N GLY A 212 -6.18 25.01 1.79
CA GLY A 212 -7.20 25.31 0.78
C GLY A 212 -6.63 25.69 -0.59
N ALA A 213 -5.49 26.40 -0.60
CA ALA A 213 -4.81 26.79 -1.83
C ALA A 213 -4.22 25.59 -2.60
N GLN A 214 -3.55 24.67 -1.90
CA GLN A 214 -3.00 23.44 -2.51
C GLN A 214 -4.12 22.55 -3.05
N ALA A 215 -5.18 22.34 -2.26
CA ALA A 215 -6.32 21.54 -2.69
C ALA A 215 -7.02 22.15 -3.92
N ALA A 216 -7.17 23.47 -3.97
CA ALA A 216 -7.73 24.18 -5.13
C ALA A 216 -6.83 24.05 -6.37
N LEU A 217 -5.51 24.20 -6.21
CA LEU A 217 -4.53 24.02 -7.28
C LEU A 217 -4.60 22.61 -7.88
N TYR A 218 -4.54 21.57 -7.03
CA TYR A 218 -4.62 20.18 -7.50
C TYR A 218 -5.98 19.87 -8.14
N GLY A 219 -7.06 20.46 -7.63
CA GLY A 219 -8.38 20.37 -8.26
C GLY A 219 -8.40 20.98 -9.66
N ALA A 220 -7.83 22.17 -9.86
CA ALA A 220 -7.73 22.82 -11.17
C ALA A 220 -6.88 22.01 -12.16
N LEU A 221 -5.72 21.50 -11.73
CA LEU A 221 -4.86 20.65 -12.57
C LEU A 221 -5.55 19.33 -12.95
N THR A 222 -6.33 18.74 -12.04
CA THR A 222 -7.12 17.54 -12.34
C THR A 222 -8.16 17.83 -13.43
N GLN A 223 -8.86 18.97 -13.33
CA GLN A 223 -9.86 19.38 -14.32
C GLN A 223 -9.27 19.65 -15.71
N ASP A 224 -8.06 20.24 -15.76
CA ASP A 224 -7.32 20.47 -17.00
C ASP A 224 -6.96 19.14 -17.69
N ILE A 225 -6.42 18.18 -16.93
CA ILE A 225 -6.16 16.83 -17.45
C ILE A 225 -7.45 16.19 -17.97
N ASP A 226 -8.55 16.27 -17.21
CA ASP A 226 -9.84 15.70 -17.62
C ASP A 226 -10.40 16.35 -18.90
N ALA A 227 -10.18 17.65 -19.10
CA ALA A 227 -10.57 18.35 -20.32
C ALA A 227 -9.74 17.89 -21.52
N ALA A 228 -8.44 17.71 -21.34
CA ALA A 228 -7.56 17.23 -22.40
C ALA A 228 -7.83 15.75 -22.79
N ILE A 229 -8.11 14.86 -21.82
CA ILE A 229 -8.54 13.48 -22.13
C ILE A 229 -9.80 13.50 -22.98
N ARG A 230 -10.78 14.36 -22.66
CA ARG A 230 -12.02 14.51 -23.44
C ARG A 230 -11.75 14.99 -24.86
N SER A 231 -10.86 15.97 -25.03
CA SER A 231 -10.49 16.49 -26.34
C SER A 231 -9.80 15.43 -27.20
N ALA A 232 -8.84 14.70 -26.64
CA ALA A 232 -8.11 13.64 -27.36
C ALA A 232 -9.04 12.50 -27.80
N GLN A 233 -10.08 12.20 -27.02
CA GLN A 233 -10.99 11.11 -27.30
C GLN A 233 -11.87 11.34 -28.55
N GLU A 234 -12.15 12.60 -28.91
CA GLU A 234 -12.80 12.92 -30.19
C GLU A 234 -11.94 12.50 -31.40
N GLU A 235 -10.61 12.44 -31.20
CA GLU A 235 -9.64 12.06 -32.22
C GLU A 235 -9.28 10.57 -32.18
N SER A 236 -9.70 9.85 -31.15
CA SER A 236 -9.08 8.57 -30.77
C SER A 236 -10.00 7.36 -30.76
N ALA A 237 -10.61 7.05 -31.92
CA ALA A 237 -11.40 5.83 -32.09
C ALA A 237 -10.61 4.52 -31.79
N ASP A 238 -9.28 4.57 -31.86
CA ASP A 238 -8.40 3.40 -31.79
C ASP A 238 -7.60 3.26 -30.47
N LEU A 239 -7.80 4.13 -29.48
CA LEU A 239 -7.09 4.05 -28.19
C LEU A 239 -7.72 2.97 -27.29
N MET A 240 -7.51 1.71 -27.67
CA MET A 240 -7.89 0.56 -26.86
C MET A 240 -6.93 0.40 -25.68
N VAL A 241 -7.46 0.55 -24.47
CA VAL A 241 -6.71 0.35 -23.23
C VAL A 241 -7.38 -0.76 -22.41
N ALA A 242 -6.60 -1.78 -22.04
CA ALA A 242 -7.07 -2.82 -21.14
C ALA A 242 -7.34 -2.24 -19.74
N VAL A 243 -8.55 -2.44 -19.23
CA VAL A 243 -8.93 -1.98 -17.88
C VAL A 243 -8.39 -2.96 -16.84
N PRO A 244 -7.52 -2.53 -15.90
CA PRO A 244 -7.09 -3.39 -14.81
C PRO A 244 -8.27 -3.88 -13.98
N LEU A 245 -8.28 -5.17 -13.63
CA LEU A 245 -9.36 -5.76 -12.85
C LEU A 245 -9.48 -5.04 -11.49
N GLY A 246 -10.70 -4.65 -11.12
CA GLY A 246 -10.97 -3.96 -9.86
C GLY A 246 -10.98 -2.44 -9.90
N MET A 247 -10.65 -1.81 -11.03
CA MET A 247 -10.73 -0.35 -11.15
C MET A 247 -12.16 0.18 -10.89
N PRO A 248 -12.34 1.24 -10.06
CA PRO A 248 -13.64 1.87 -9.90
C PRO A 248 -14.19 2.35 -11.24
N ARG A 249 -15.50 2.21 -11.45
CA ARG A 249 -16.17 2.72 -12.67
C ARG A 249 -15.96 4.21 -12.89
N SER A 250 -15.79 4.96 -11.81
CA SER A 250 -15.51 6.39 -11.85
C SER A 250 -14.08 6.73 -12.30
N HIS A 251 -13.15 5.78 -12.27
CA HIS A 251 -11.73 6.01 -12.53
C HIS A 251 -11.27 5.54 -13.90
N TRP A 252 -11.89 4.53 -14.51
CA TRP A 252 -11.40 3.96 -15.78
C TRP A 252 -11.82 4.78 -17.02
N TRP A 253 -11.75 6.12 -16.95
CA TRP A 253 -11.78 7.04 -18.11
C TRP A 253 -13.09 7.02 -18.93
N TYR A 254 -14.04 7.83 -18.46
CA TYR A 254 -15.47 8.03 -18.82
C TYR A 254 -15.91 8.14 -20.29
N PHE A 255 -15.03 7.91 -21.27
CA PHE A 255 -15.39 7.99 -22.68
C PHE A 255 -14.63 7.04 -23.62
N LEU A 256 -13.65 6.28 -23.12
CA LEU A 256 -13.06 5.21 -23.93
C LEU A 256 -14.02 4.01 -23.91
N THR A 257 -14.34 3.45 -25.08
CA THR A 257 -15.17 2.25 -25.14
C THR A 257 -14.36 1.11 -24.53
N PRO A 258 -14.79 0.51 -23.40
CA PRO A 258 -14.01 -0.52 -22.75
C PRO A 258 -13.96 -1.75 -23.65
N THR A 259 -12.76 -2.23 -23.96
CA THR A 259 -12.56 -3.64 -24.27
C THR A 259 -12.18 -4.36 -22.98
N PHE A 260 -13.18 -5.00 -22.37
CA PHE A 260 -12.93 -5.86 -21.21
C PHE A 260 -12.18 -7.11 -21.67
N VAL A 261 -10.86 -7.11 -21.51
CA VAL A 261 -10.02 -8.28 -21.77
C VAL A 261 -10.39 -9.36 -20.76
N GLY A 262 -11.14 -10.38 -21.19
CA GLY A 262 -11.41 -11.59 -20.40
C GLY A 262 -12.86 -11.85 -19.98
N GLN A 263 -13.85 -11.08 -20.40
CA GLN A 263 -15.25 -11.53 -20.35
C GLN A 263 -15.53 -12.46 -21.54
N ARG A 264 -15.26 -13.76 -21.37
CA ARG A 264 -16.00 -14.76 -22.13
C ARG A 264 -17.45 -14.70 -21.62
N CYS A 265 -18.39 -14.40 -22.51
CA CYS A 265 -19.79 -14.76 -22.31
C CYS A 265 -19.92 -16.27 -22.02
#